data_AF-A0A183HV76-F1
#
_entry.id   AF-A0A183HV76-F1
#
_cell.length_a   1.000
_cell.length_b   1.000
_cell.length_c   1.000
_cell.angle_alpha   90.00
_cell.angle_beta   90.00
_cell.angle_gamma   90.00
#
_symmetry.space_group_name_H-M   'P 1'
#
loop_
_entity.id
_entity.type
_entity.pdbx_description
1 polymer ?
#
loop_
_entity_poly.entity_id
_entity_poly.type
_entity_poly.pdbx_seq_one_letter_code
_entity_poly.pdbx_strand_id
1 'polypeptide(L)'
;MRIISEELCVNFQGKGTADWRADFKRHLPDCIDAFEPCYILFRIDEPYGWILMSFADDRAPVREKMVFAATWATFKSEFGQSNIRYEYHVTDKKEMTLEAFEKWLSSKEDLGPMSELEKEFYNAHQELKVTVPSVVAAQTVRG
;
A
#
# COMPACT_ATOMS: atom_id res chain seq x y z
N MET A 1 1.08 -11.61 11.13
CA MET A 1 1.66 -11.42 12.47
C MET A 1 0.56 -10.99 13.43
N ARG A 2 0.62 -11.44 14.68
CA ARG A 2 -0.32 -11.08 15.75
C ARG A 2 0.46 -10.63 16.99
N ILE A 3 -0.16 -9.86 17.86
CA ILE A 3 0.43 -9.45 19.13
C ILE A 3 -0.02 -10.45 20.19
N ILE A 4 0.92 -11.23 20.72
CA ILE A 4 0.67 -12.24 21.77
C ILE A 4 1.57 -11.88 22.94
N SER A 5 0.98 -11.66 24.12
CA SER A 5 1.74 -11.29 25.33
C SER A 5 2.69 -10.10 25.12
N GLU A 6 2.22 -9.05 24.44
CA GLU A 6 2.98 -7.82 24.10
C GLU A 6 4.14 -8.01 23.11
N GLU A 7 4.28 -9.21 22.54
CA GLU A 7 5.27 -9.50 21.51
C GLU A 7 4.63 -9.70 20.15
N LEU A 8 5.34 -9.29 19.10
CA LEU A 8 4.89 -9.51 17.74
C LEU A 8 5.34 -10.88 17.25
N CYS A 9 4.37 -11.77 17.03
CA CYS A 9 4.64 -13.14 16.61
C CYS A 9 4.23 -13.40 15.16
N VAL A 10 5.07 -14.13 14.42
CA VAL A 10 4.74 -14.65 13.10
C VAL A 10 3.86 -15.88 13.25
N ASN A 11 2.63 -15.77 12.78
CA ASN A 11 1.60 -16.81 12.84
C ASN A 11 1.46 -17.59 11.52
N PHE A 12 1.85 -16.99 10.40
CA PHE A 12 1.83 -17.62 9.09
C PHE A 12 2.97 -17.08 8.21
N GLN A 13 3.59 -17.97 7.43
CA GLN A 13 4.57 -17.61 6.42
C GLN A 13 4.33 -18.48 5.17
N GLY A 14 4.11 -17.82 4.03
CA GLY A 14 4.01 -18.48 2.73
C GLY A 14 5.22 -18.12 1.87
N LYS A 15 5.79 -19.10 1.16
CA LYS A 15 6.70 -18.81 0.06
C LYS A 15 5.85 -18.37 -1.13
N GLY A 16 5.95 -17.08 -1.47
CA GLY A 16 5.27 -16.54 -2.65
C GLY A 16 5.77 -17.18 -3.93
N THR A 17 4.95 -17.09 -4.97
CA THR A 17 5.22 -17.48 -6.34
C THR A 17 5.38 -16.24 -7.22
N ALA A 18 5.53 -16.43 -8.54
CA ALA A 18 5.54 -15.32 -9.48
C ALA A 18 4.15 -14.70 -9.67
N ASP A 19 3.08 -15.41 -9.30
CA ASP A 19 1.70 -14.93 -9.40
C ASP A 19 1.19 -14.53 -8.02
N TRP A 20 1.41 -13.26 -7.66
CA TRP A 20 0.96 -12.71 -6.39
C TRP A 20 -0.56 -12.81 -6.24
N ARG A 21 -1.36 -12.83 -7.32
CA ARG A 21 -2.82 -12.92 -7.23
C ARG A 21 -3.26 -14.30 -6.75
N ALA A 22 -2.59 -15.34 -7.24
CA ALA A 22 -2.80 -16.70 -6.79
C ALA A 22 -2.40 -16.86 -5.31
N ASP A 23 -1.27 -16.28 -4.91
CA ASP A 23 -0.80 -16.31 -3.53
C ASP A 23 -1.77 -15.58 -2.58
N PHE A 24 -2.28 -14.42 -3.00
CA PHE A 24 -3.26 -13.65 -2.25
C PHE A 24 -4.53 -14.48 -2.02
N LYS A 25 -5.10 -15.07 -3.07
CA LYS A 25 -6.29 -15.93 -2.95
C LYS A 25 -6.06 -17.16 -2.06
N ARG A 26 -4.85 -17.74 -2.12
CA ARG A 26 -4.52 -18.97 -1.40
C ARG A 26 -4.25 -18.75 0.09
N HIS A 27 -3.49 -17.71 0.44
CA HIS A 27 -2.91 -17.60 1.78
C HIS A 27 -3.68 -16.68 2.71
N LEU A 28 -4.29 -15.61 2.18
CA LEU A 28 -4.93 -14.60 2.99
C LEU A 28 -6.13 -15.10 3.81
N PRO A 29 -7.03 -15.95 3.27
CA PRO A 29 -8.18 -16.43 4.03
C PRO A 29 -7.82 -17.16 5.34
N ASP A 30 -6.69 -17.87 5.34
CA ASP A 30 -6.21 -18.65 6.49
C ASP A 30 -5.48 -17.77 7.53
N CYS A 31 -5.06 -16.57 7.14
CA CYS A 31 -4.30 -15.66 8.00
C CYS A 31 -5.18 -14.78 8.88
N ILE A 32 -6.45 -14.62 8.50
CA ILE A 32 -7.37 -13.60 9.02
C ILE A 32 -8.45 -14.22 9.92
N ASP A 33 -8.54 -13.70 11.14
CA ASP A 33 -9.58 -14.03 12.11
C ASP A 33 -10.41 -12.78 12.46
N ALA A 34 -11.71 -12.93 12.60
CA ALA A 34 -12.62 -11.84 12.96
C ALA A 34 -12.49 -11.36 14.41
N PHE A 35 -11.88 -12.16 15.29
CA PHE A 35 -11.73 -11.81 16.70
C PHE A 35 -10.31 -11.40 17.05
N GLU A 36 -9.34 -11.64 16.16
CA GLU A 36 -7.93 -11.34 16.41
C GLU A 36 -7.33 -10.42 15.35
N PRO A 37 -6.97 -9.18 15.70
CA PRO A 37 -6.29 -8.25 14.80
C PRO A 37 -4.94 -8.80 14.32
N CYS A 38 -4.59 -8.55 13.06
CA CYS A 38 -3.33 -9.03 12.52
C CYS A 38 -2.72 -8.09 11.48
N TYR A 39 -1.38 -8.05 11.45
CA TYR A 39 -0.63 -7.40 10.38
C TYR A 39 -0.23 -8.42 9.33
N ILE A 40 -0.27 -8.03 8.06
CA ILE A 40 0.12 -8.88 6.95
C ILE A 40 1.09 -8.09 6.10
N LEU A 41 2.30 -8.63 5.94
CA LEU A 41 3.24 -8.16 4.94
C LEU A 41 3.06 -9.00 3.69
N PHE A 42 2.71 -8.34 2.60
CA PHE A 42 2.45 -9.00 1.33
C PHE A 42 3.29 -8.36 0.22
N ARG A 43 3.88 -9.18 -0.66
CA ARG A 43 4.78 -8.70 -1.71
C ARG A 43 4.10 -8.84 -3.07
N ILE A 44 3.94 -7.73 -3.78
CA ILE A 44 3.31 -7.70 -5.11
C ILE A 44 4.30 -7.59 -6.27
N ASP A 45 5.48 -6.99 -6.03
CA ASP A 45 6.48 -6.76 -7.07
C ASP A 45 7.91 -6.72 -6.49
N GLU A 46 8.89 -7.12 -7.28
CA GLU A 46 10.32 -7.05 -6.95
C GLU A 46 10.98 -5.84 -7.64
N PRO A 47 11.99 -5.18 -7.03
CA PRO A 47 12.67 -5.52 -5.77
C PRO A 47 12.11 -4.85 -4.49
N TYR A 48 11.21 -3.86 -4.58
CA TYR A 48 10.75 -3.05 -3.43
C TYR A 48 9.23 -2.77 -3.45
N GLY A 49 8.42 -3.82 -3.40
CA GLY A 49 6.95 -3.73 -3.47
C GLY A 49 6.21 -4.39 -2.30
N TRP A 50 6.66 -4.18 -1.05
CA TRP A 50 5.90 -4.67 0.11
C TRP A 50 4.69 -3.78 0.36
N ILE A 51 3.55 -4.43 0.59
CA ILE A 51 2.32 -3.82 1.07
C ILE A 51 2.16 -4.28 2.51
N LEU A 52 2.07 -3.30 3.40
CA LEU A 52 1.75 -3.55 4.79
C LEU A 52 0.25 -3.40 4.99
N MET A 53 -0.40 -4.49 5.36
CA MET A 53 -1.84 -4.52 5.60
C MET A 53 -2.12 -4.68 7.09
N SER A 54 -3.14 -3.98 7.59
CA SER A 54 -3.67 -4.16 8.94
C SER A 54 -5.11 -4.63 8.85
N PHE A 55 -5.42 -5.76 9.47
CA PHE A 55 -6.78 -6.25 9.59
C PHE A 55 -7.24 -6.18 11.05
N ALA A 56 -8.34 -5.49 11.33
CA ALA A 56 -8.95 -5.43 12.64
C ALA A 56 -10.48 -5.31 12.51
N ASP A 57 -11.18 -6.43 12.66
CA ASP A 57 -12.64 -6.48 12.56
C ASP A 57 -13.30 -5.79 13.77
N ASP A 58 -14.50 -5.23 13.57
CA ASP A 58 -15.24 -4.57 14.64
C ASP A 58 -15.56 -5.50 15.83
N ARG A 59 -15.66 -6.80 15.56
CA ARG A 59 -15.90 -7.84 16.57
C ARG A 59 -14.70 -8.13 17.47
N ALA A 60 -13.49 -7.75 17.07
CA ALA A 60 -12.30 -7.95 17.90
C ALA A 60 -12.36 -7.09 19.19
N PRO A 61 -11.81 -7.57 20.32
CA PRO A 61 -11.83 -6.84 21.58
C PRO A 61 -11.19 -5.45 21.45
N VAL A 62 -11.84 -4.42 22.02
CA VAL A 62 -11.37 -3.03 21.95
C VAL A 62 -9.94 -2.88 22.47
N ARG A 63 -9.61 -3.58 23.56
CA ARG A 63 -8.26 -3.56 24.14
C ARG A 63 -7.21 -4.04 23.13
N GLU A 64 -7.49 -5.12 22.42
CA GLU A 64 -6.57 -5.69 21.42
C GLU A 64 -6.45 -4.78 20.20
N LYS A 65 -7.57 -4.23 19.71
CA LYS A 65 -7.56 -3.24 18.63
C LYS A 65 -6.74 -2.00 18.98
N MET A 66 -6.84 -1.52 20.23
CA MET A 66 -6.05 -0.36 20.68
C MET A 66 -4.55 -0.66 20.70
N VAL A 67 -4.14 -1.79 21.28
CA VAL A 67 -2.72 -2.21 21.30
C VAL A 67 -2.22 -2.38 19.86
N PHE A 68 -3.00 -3.06 19.02
CA PHE A 68 -2.72 -3.22 17.60
C PHE A 68 -2.62 -1.90 16.84
N ALA A 69 -3.47 -0.92 17.11
CA ALA A 69 -3.33 0.40 16.48
C ALA A 69 -2.08 1.13 16.96
N ALA A 70 -1.78 1.06 18.26
CA ALA A 70 -0.62 1.72 18.86
C ALA A 70 0.73 1.16 18.37
N THR A 71 0.80 -0.14 18.09
CA THR A 71 2.03 -0.81 17.62
C THR A 71 2.34 -0.57 16.14
N TRP A 72 1.42 -0.01 15.34
CA TRP A 72 1.60 0.16 13.89
C TRP A 72 2.84 0.99 13.53
N ALA A 73 3.02 2.14 14.20
CA ALA A 73 4.15 3.03 13.92
C ALA A 73 5.49 2.37 14.26
N THR A 74 5.55 1.67 15.40
CA THR A 74 6.72 0.90 15.83
C THR A 74 7.02 -0.21 14.83
N PHE A 75 6.01 -0.97 14.40
CA PHE A 75 6.17 -2.02 13.41
C PHE A 75 6.82 -1.52 12.11
N LYS A 76 6.32 -0.39 11.59
CA LYS A 76 6.88 0.23 10.37
C LYS A 76 8.31 0.67 10.55
N SER A 77 8.64 1.23 11.71
CA SER A 77 10.00 1.65 12.04
C SER A 77 10.96 0.46 12.06
N GLU A 78 10.58 -0.62 12.74
CA GLU A 78 11.39 -1.84 12.88
C GLU A 78 11.54 -2.60 11.56
N PHE A 79 10.48 -2.66 10.74
CA PHE A 79 10.51 -3.37 9.45
C PHE A 79 11.32 -2.64 8.37
N GLY A 80 11.47 -1.32 8.51
CA GLY A 80 12.08 -0.46 7.50
C GLY A 80 11.03 0.15 6.58
N GLN A 81 10.59 1.35 6.95
CA GLN A 81 9.54 2.10 6.25
C GLN A 81 9.83 2.30 4.75
N SER A 82 11.11 2.38 4.35
CA SER A 82 11.51 2.53 2.94
C SER A 82 11.12 1.34 2.05
N ASN A 83 10.90 0.16 2.63
CA ASN A 83 10.54 -1.05 1.89
C ASN A 83 9.03 -1.16 1.64
N ILE A 84 8.22 -0.39 2.38
CA ILE A 84 6.76 -0.41 2.31
C ILE A 84 6.31 0.58 1.25
N ARG A 85 5.69 0.07 0.17
CA ARG A 85 5.17 0.88 -0.93
C ARG A 85 3.79 1.45 -0.60
N TYR A 86 2.90 0.64 -0.03
CA TYR A 86 1.54 1.04 0.32
C TYR A 86 1.11 0.45 1.66
N GLU A 87 0.20 1.17 2.32
CA GLU A 87 -0.43 0.80 3.57
C GLU A 87 -1.93 0.56 3.34
N TYR A 88 -2.42 -0.62 3.73
CA TYR A 88 -3.81 -1.01 3.55
C TYR A 88 -4.49 -1.36 4.87
N HIS A 89 -5.45 -0.56 5.29
CA HIS A 89 -6.19 -0.77 6.53
C HIS A 89 -7.58 -1.33 6.23
N VAL A 90 -7.92 -2.44 6.86
CA VAL A 90 -9.15 -3.18 6.61
C VAL A 90 -9.85 -3.53 7.92
N THR A 91 -11.15 -3.27 7.96
CA THR A 91 -12.02 -3.59 9.10
C THR A 91 -13.13 -4.59 8.75
N ASP A 92 -13.39 -4.84 7.46
CA ASP A 92 -14.32 -5.88 7.01
C ASP A 92 -13.58 -6.93 6.17
N LYS A 93 -13.80 -8.21 6.48
CA LYS A 93 -13.25 -9.34 5.71
C LYS A 93 -13.62 -9.29 4.22
N LYS A 94 -14.75 -8.66 3.86
CA LYS A 94 -15.17 -8.48 2.45
C LYS A 94 -14.19 -7.62 1.64
N GLU A 95 -13.53 -6.67 2.28
CA GLU A 95 -12.52 -5.82 1.64
C GLU A 95 -11.18 -6.57 1.46
N MET A 96 -11.02 -7.70 2.12
CA MET A 96 -9.82 -8.54 2.03
C MET A 96 -9.91 -9.60 0.93
N THR A 97 -10.74 -9.34 -0.09
CA THR A 97 -10.88 -10.17 -1.30
C THR A 97 -9.94 -9.67 -2.39
N LEU A 98 -9.55 -10.55 -3.32
CA LEU A 98 -8.64 -10.14 -4.42
C LEU A 98 -9.22 -8.97 -5.21
N GLU A 99 -10.52 -9.02 -5.54
CA GLU A 99 -11.19 -7.98 -6.32
C GLU A 99 -11.19 -6.63 -5.61
N ALA A 100 -11.48 -6.61 -4.30
CA ALA A 100 -11.44 -5.38 -3.50
C ALA A 100 -10.01 -4.83 -3.40
N PHE A 101 -9.03 -5.71 -3.20
CA PHE A 101 -7.63 -5.34 -3.12
C PHE A 101 -7.09 -4.79 -4.44
N GLU A 102 -7.41 -5.41 -5.58
CA GLU A 102 -7.02 -4.91 -6.91
C GLU A 102 -7.65 -3.56 -7.21
N LYS A 103 -8.92 -3.38 -6.87
CA LYS A 103 -9.60 -2.08 -6.99
C LYS A 103 -8.92 -1.01 -6.12
N TRP A 104 -8.58 -1.35 -4.88
CA TRP A 104 -7.85 -0.47 -4.00
C TRP A 104 -6.46 -0.13 -4.58
N LEU A 105 -5.72 -1.12 -5.05
CA LEU A 105 -4.38 -0.93 -5.61
C LEU A 105 -4.42 -0.03 -6.84
N SER A 106 -5.37 -0.27 -7.76
CA SER A 106 -5.60 0.59 -8.92
C SER A 106 -5.93 2.03 -8.50
N SER A 107 -6.74 2.23 -7.44
CA SER A 107 -7.05 3.58 -6.94
C SER A 107 -5.86 4.32 -6.33
N LYS A 108 -4.81 3.59 -5.91
CA LYS A 108 -3.56 4.16 -5.39
C LYS A 108 -2.57 4.50 -6.50
N GLU A 109 -2.65 3.81 -7.63
CA GLU A 109 -1.84 4.11 -8.81
C GLU A 109 -2.47 5.19 -9.70
N ASP A 110 -3.80 5.33 -9.66
CA ASP A 110 -4.50 6.41 -10.33
C ASP A 110 -4.23 7.76 -9.64
N LEU A 111 -4.16 8.83 -10.42
CA LEU A 111 -4.05 10.19 -9.89
C LEU A 111 -5.39 10.48 -9.18
N GLY A 112 -5.39 10.26 -7.86
CA GLY A 112 -6.58 10.35 -7.02
C GLY A 112 -7.31 11.69 -7.14
N PRO A 113 -8.48 11.84 -6.50
CA PRO A 113 -9.27 13.06 -6.57
C PRO A 113 -8.46 14.26 -6.05
N MET A 114 -7.94 15.05 -6.97
CA MET A 114 -7.24 16.29 -6.69
C MET A 114 -8.22 17.33 -6.15
N SER A 115 -7.85 18.01 -5.07
CA SER A 115 -8.56 19.21 -4.62
C SER A 115 -8.52 20.30 -5.72
N GLU A 116 -9.44 21.27 -5.68
CA GLU A 116 -9.48 22.34 -6.70
C GLU A 116 -8.15 23.08 -6.82
N LEU A 117 -7.50 23.34 -5.69
CA LEU A 117 -6.18 23.95 -5.64
C LEU A 117 -5.10 23.07 -6.28
N GLU A 118 -5.10 21.77 -6.00
CA GLU A 118 -4.15 20.82 -6.60
C GLU A 118 -4.40 20.66 -8.12
N LYS A 119 -5.65 20.74 -8.58
CA LYS A 119 -5.99 20.75 -10.01
C LYS A 119 -5.46 22.00 -10.71
N GLU A 120 -5.62 23.17 -10.11
CA GLU A 120 -5.09 24.42 -10.67
C GLU A 120 -3.56 24.37 -10.77
N PHE A 121 -2.88 23.91 -9.73
CA PHE A 121 -1.42 23.72 -9.77
C PHE A 121 -1.02 22.68 -10.82
N TYR A 122 -1.70 21.54 -10.90
CA TYR A 122 -1.40 20.50 -11.89
C TYR A 122 -1.57 21.00 -13.32
N ASN A 123 -2.68 21.69 -13.62
CA ASN A 123 -2.94 22.27 -14.93
C ASN A 123 -1.89 23.31 -15.31
N ALA A 124 -1.54 24.22 -14.39
CA ALA A 124 -0.49 25.22 -14.62
C ALA A 124 0.89 24.56 -14.89
N HIS A 125 1.22 23.47 -14.18
CA HIS A 125 2.46 22.72 -14.43
C HIS A 125 2.43 21.97 -15.77
N GLN A 126 1.27 21.48 -16.22
CA GLN A 126 1.12 20.86 -17.54
C GLN A 126 1.27 21.89 -18.66
N GLU A 127 0.68 23.07 -18.52
CA GLU A 127 0.80 24.17 -19.50
C GLU A 127 2.26 24.63 -19.67
N LEU A 128 3.04 24.68 -18.59
CA LEU A 128 4.48 24.97 -18.66
C LEU A 128 5.29 23.88 -19.37
N LYS A 129 4.92 22.60 -19.23
CA LYS A 129 5.58 21.49 -19.93
C LYS A 129 5.29 21.47 -21.44
N VAL A 130 4.11 21.95 -21.86
CA VAL A 130 3.76 22.09 -23.28
C VAL A 130 4.49 23.27 -23.92
N THR A 131 4.91 24.27 -23.13
CA THR A 131 5.54 25.51 -23.59
C THR A 131 7.07 25.45 -23.56
N VAL A 132 7.68 24.32 -23.91
CA VAL A 132 9.10 24.29 -24.30
C VAL A 132 9.22 23.77 -25.74
N PRO A 133 9.05 24.64 -26.75
CA PRO A 133 9.47 24.32 -28.10
C PRO A 133 11.01 24.24 -28.12
N SER A 134 11.53 23.15 -28.66
CA SER A 134 12.91 23.00 -29.11
C SER A 134 13.35 24.21 -29.94
N VAL A 135 14.19 25.08 -29.40
CA VAL A 135 14.93 26.10 -30.16
C VAL A 135 16.42 25.89 -29.99
N VAL A 136 16.95 24.79 -30.55
CA VAL A 136 18.38 24.68 -30.85
C VAL A 136 18.55 24.04 -32.23
N ALA A 137 18.44 24.85 -33.29
CA ALA A 137 19.14 24.63 -34.56
C ALA A 137 18.89 25.81 -35.52
N ALA A 138 19.73 26.84 -35.45
CA ALA A 138 20.09 27.64 -36.62
C ALA A 138 21.50 28.17 -36.41
N GLN A 139 22.48 27.42 -36.94
CA GLN A 139 23.88 27.81 -36.97
C GLN A 139 24.05 29.04 -37.86
N THR A 140 24.70 30.06 -37.33
CA THR A 140 25.32 31.16 -38.09
C THR A 140 26.43 30.58 -38.96
N VAL A 141 26.29 30.62 -40.28
CA VAL A 141 27.43 30.52 -41.21
C VAL A 141 27.64 31.90 -41.81
N ARG A 142 28.79 32.49 -41.47
CA ARG A 142 29.35 33.67 -42.14
C ARG A 142 29.83 33.25 -43.53
N GLY A 143 29.56 34.10 -44.52
CA GLY A 143 30.15 34.06 -45.86
C GLY A 143 29.79 35.34 -46.59
#